data_AF-A0A183FGM2-F1
#
_entry.id   AF-A0A183FGM2-F1
#
_cell.length_a   1.000
_cell.length_b   1.000
_cell.length_c   1.000
_cell.angle_alpha   90.00
_cell.angle_beta   90.00
_cell.angle_gamma   90.00
#
_symmetry.space_group_name_H-M   'P 1'
#
loop_
_entity.id
_entity.type
_entity.pdbx_description
1 polymer ?
#
loop_
_entity_poly.entity_id
_entity_poly.type
_entity_poly.pdbx_seq_one_letter_code
_entity_poly.pdbx_strand_id
1 'polypeptide(L)' 'MYGAQCWPATKETETRLSVIETKMLRWTAGVAHMDRIRNDVIRQKFGVGPIADKMREARLRWYGYVQREKEGSVHNRP' A
#
# COMPACT_ATOMS: atom_id res chain seq x y z
N MET A 1 -16.82 21.37 5.82
CA MET A 1 -15.54 20.83 6.32
C MET A 1 -15.57 19.31 6.19
N TYR A 2 -14.43 18.70 5.84
CA TYR A 2 -14.18 17.26 5.60
C TYR A 2 -14.56 16.67 4.23
N GLY A 3 -14.11 17.33 3.15
CA GLY A 3 -14.06 16.74 1.80
C GLY A 3 -12.76 16.00 1.45
N ALA A 4 -12.00 15.55 2.46
CA ALA A 4 -10.69 14.90 2.26
C ALA A 4 -10.62 13.46 2.81
N GLN A 5 -11.76 12.85 3.15
CA GLN A 5 -11.84 11.44 3.54
C GLN A 5 -12.24 10.58 2.35
N CYS A 6 -11.41 10.54 1.31
CA CYS A 6 -11.43 9.45 0.37
C CYS A 6 -10.06 9.42 -0.30
N TRP A 7 -9.20 8.47 0.05
CA TRP A 7 -7.98 8.21 -0.70
C TRP A 7 -8.40 7.67 -2.08
N PRO A 8 -8.32 8.42 -3.20
CA PRO A 8 -8.30 7.76 -4.49
C PRO A 8 -6.84 7.38 -4.67
N ALA A 9 -6.40 6.29 -4.04
CA ALA A 9 -5.17 5.64 -4.47
C ALA A 9 -5.45 5.13 -5.89
N THR A 10 -5.28 6.01 -6.88
CA THR A 10 -5.48 5.67 -8.28
C THR A 10 -4.47 4.58 -8.64
N LYS A 11 -4.81 3.70 -9.59
CA LYS A 11 -3.90 2.65 -10.08
C LYS A 11 -2.52 3.20 -10.47
N GLU A 12 -2.48 4.45 -10.91
CA GLU A 12 -1.25 5.18 -11.21
C GLU A 12 -0.39 5.39 -9.95
N THR A 13 -0.96 5.84 -8.83
CA THR A 13 -0.22 5.99 -7.57
C THR A 13 0.31 4.65 -7.04
N GLU A 14 -0.48 3.58 -7.14
CA GLU A 14 -0.03 2.22 -6.78
C GLU A 14 1.16 1.77 -7.65
N THR A 15 1.08 2.03 -8.96
CA THR A 15 2.16 1.69 -9.90
C THR A 15 3.41 2.48 -9.61
N ARG A 16 3.30 3.81 -9.39
CA ARG A 16 4.43 4.67 -9.03
C ARG A 16 5.10 4.20 -7.74
N LEU A 17 4.32 3.84 -6.72
CA LEU A 17 4.85 3.31 -5.46
C LEU A 17 5.55 1.97 -5.64
N SER A 18 5.02 1.07 -6.48
CA SER A 18 5.66 -0.22 -6.81
C SER A 18 7.01 -0.03 -7.52
N VAL A 19 7.13 0.95 -8.41
CA VAL A 19 8.39 1.31 -9.06
C VAL A 19 9.39 1.87 -8.06
N ILE A 20 8.95 2.78 -7.18
CA ILE A 20 9.80 3.36 -6.13
C ILE A 20 10.32 2.27 -5.18
N GLU A 21 9.44 1.39 -4.69
CA GLU A 21 9.80 0.24 -3.86
C GLU A 21 10.88 -0.61 -4.55
N THR A 22 10.62 -1.01 -5.80
CA THR A 22 11.55 -1.85 -6.57
C THR A 22 12.91 -1.17 -6.76
N LYS A 23 12.92 0.14 -7.02
CA LYS A 23 14.15 0.93 -7.19
C LYS A 23 14.94 1.02 -5.88
N MET A 24 14.26 1.24 -4.75
CA MET A 24 14.90 1.27 -3.43
C MET A 24 15.48 -0.09 -3.06
N LEU A 25 14.71 -1.17 -3.23
CA LEU A 25 15.19 -2.53 -2.92
C LEU A 25 16.40 -2.93 -3.78
N ARG A 26 16.39 -2.57 -5.08
CA ARG A 26 17.54 -2.80 -5.97
C ARG A 26 18.77 -2.02 -5.53
N TRP A 27 18.60 -0.75 -5.18
CA TRP A 27 19.67 0.10 -4.70
C TRP A 27 20.28 -0.44 -3.39
N THR A 28 19.45 -0.82 -2.43
CA THR A 28 19.90 -1.41 -1.15
C THR A 28 20.58 -2.77 -1.36
N ALA A 29 20.14 -3.58 -2.33
CA ALA A 29 20.78 -4.85 -2.64
C ALA A 29 22.05 -4.73 -3.48
N GLY A 30 22.42 -3.52 -3.94
CA GLY A 30 23.52 -3.31 -4.89
C GLY A 30 23.28 -3.95 -6.26
N VAL A 31 22.01 -4.20 -6.63
CA VAL A 31 21.65 -4.87 -7.88
C VAL A 31 21.52 -3.85 -9.00
N ALA A 32 22.38 -3.99 -10.01
CA ALA A 32 22.33 -3.20 -11.22
C ALA A 32 21.15 -3.64 -12.11
N HIS A 33 20.74 -2.77 -13.02
CA HIS A 33 19.76 -3.11 -14.04
C HIS A 33 20.28 -4.25 -14.96
N MET A 34 21.60 -4.31 -15.17
CA MET A 34 22.28 -5.31 -16.01
C MET A 34 22.17 -6.73 -15.45
N ASP A 35 21.98 -6.89 -14.15
CA ASP A 35 21.92 -8.21 -13.51
C ASP A 35 20.66 -8.99 -13.90
N ARG A 36 19.65 -8.32 -14.47
CA ARG A 36 18.38 -8.90 -14.94
C ARG A 36 17.69 -9.80 -13.89
N ILE A 37 18.00 -9.60 -12.62
CA ILE A 37 17.38 -10.31 -11.49
C ILE A 37 15.91 -9.92 -11.42
N ARG A 38 15.02 -10.90 -11.26
CA ARG A 38 13.59 -10.64 -11.15
C ARG A 38 13.25 -9.94 -9.84
N ASN A 39 12.24 -9.07 -9.85
CA ASN A 39 11.88 -8.24 -8.70
C ASN A 39 11.32 -9.04 -7.51
N ASP A 40 10.70 -10.20 -7.78
CA ASP A 40 10.23 -11.17 -6.77
C ASP A 40 11.39 -11.75 -5.96
N VAL A 41 12.51 -12.11 -6.60
CA VAL A 41 13.72 -12.60 -5.94
C VAL A 41 14.31 -11.54 -5.03
N ILE A 42 14.35 -10.28 -5.47
CA ILE A 42 14.83 -9.16 -4.66
C ILE A 42 13.92 -8.98 -3.44
N ARG A 43 12.61 -8.99 -3.62
CA ARG A 43 11.63 -8.90 -2.53
C ARG A 43 11.78 -10.05 -1.52
N GLN A 44 11.96 -11.28 -2.00
CA GLN A 44 12.19 -12.45 -1.16
C GLN A 44 13.47 -12.32 -0.32
N LYS A 45 14.55 -11.79 -0.91
CA LYS A 45 15.82 -11.55 -0.19
C LYS A 45 15.66 -10.61 1.00
N PHE A 46 14.75 -9.63 0.91
CA PHE A 46 14.45 -8.72 2.02
C PHE A 46 13.26 -9.18 2.89
N GLY A 47 12.58 -10.27 2.54
CA GLY A 47 11.36 -10.70 3.22
C GLY A 47 10.20 -9.71 3.10
N VAL A 48 10.16 -8.90 2.04
CA VAL A 48 9.14 -7.85 1.85
C VAL A 48 8.09 -8.31 0.84
N GLY A 49 6.82 -8.29 1.25
CA GLY A 49 5.69 -8.50 0.33
C GLY A 49 5.43 -7.28 -0.57
N PRO A 50 4.76 -7.45 -1.73
CA PRO A 50 4.45 -6.35 -2.64
C PRO A 50 3.79 -5.16 -1.94
N ILE A 51 4.22 -3.92 -2.24
CA ILE A 51 3.61 -2.71 -1.67
C ILE A 51 2.10 -2.61 -1.95
N ALA A 52 1.63 -3.15 -3.07
CA ALA A 52 0.22 -3.22 -3.42
C ALA A 52 -0.60 -4.01 -2.37
N ASP A 53 -0.04 -5.06 -1.77
CA ASP A 53 -0.70 -5.83 -0.73
C ASP A 53 -0.83 -5.02 0.57
N LYS A 54 0.22 -4.29 0.95
CA LYS A 54 0.17 -3.35 2.09
C LYS A 54 -0.86 -2.24 1.87
N MET A 55 -0.94 -1.71 0.65
CA MET A 55 -1.95 -0.71 0.29
C MET A 55 -3.36 -1.29 0.37
N ARG A 56 -3.57 -2.53 -0.11
CA ARG A 56 -4.85 -3.23 0.00
C ARG A 56 -5.24 -3.43 1.47
N GLU A 57 -4.31 -3.88 2.32
CA GLU A 57 -4.55 -4.05 3.75
C GLU A 57 -4.88 -2.72 4.45
N ALA A 58 -4.18 -1.63 4.13
CA ALA A 58 -4.47 -0.30 4.66
C ALA A 58 -5.87 0.19 4.25
N ARG A 59 -6.27 -0.06 3.00
CA ARG A 59 -7.65 0.24 2.53
C ARG A 59 -8.70 -0.54 3.31
N LEU A 60 -8.48 -1.83 3.53
CA LEU A 60 -9.42 -2.67 4.29
C LEU A 60 -9.51 -2.23 5.75
N ARG A 61 -8.39 -1.87 6.38
CA ARG A 61 -8.36 -1.31 7.74
C ARG A 61 -9.16 -0.01 7.83
N TRP A 62 -8.98 0.89 6.87
CA TRP A 62 -9.73 2.13 6.80
C TRP A 62 -11.23 1.89 6.58
N TYR A 63 -11.59 0.98 5.68
CA TYR A 63 -12.99 0.62 5.45
C TYR A 63 -13.65 0.08 6.74
N GLY A 64 -12.95 -0.81 7.47
CA GLY A 64 -13.43 -1.30 8.75
C GLY A 64 -13.57 -0.21 9.81
N TYR A 65 -12.73 0.82 9.79
CA TYR A 65 -12.87 1.99 10.65
C TYR A 65 -14.14 2.78 10.33
N VAL A 66 -14.36 3.10 9.05
CA VAL A 66 -15.55 3.82 8.58
C VAL A 66 -16.84 3.05 8.91
N GLN A 67 -16.81 1.72 8.81
CA GLN A 67 -17.96 0.89 9.15
C GLN A 67 -18.30 0.98 10.65
N ARG A 68 -17.30 0.88 11.53
CA ARG A 68 -17.50 0.99 12.99
C ARG A 68 -17.94 2.39 13.42
N GLU A 69 -17.47 3.45 12.75
CA GLU A 69 -17.92 4.81 13.01
C GLU A 69 -19.42 4.99 12.69
N LYS A 70 -19.89 4.39 11.59
CA LYS A 70 -21.32 4.39 11.24
C LYS A 70 -22.17 3.60 12.24
N GLU A 71 -21.69 2.45 12.72
CA GLU A 71 -22.41 1.62 13.69
C GLU A 71 -22.48 2.28 15.09
N GLY A 72 -21.39 2.89 15.56
CA GLY A 72 -21.39 3.63 16.83
C GLY A 72 -22.27 4.89 16.83
N SER A 73 -22.52 5.47 15.66
CA SER A 73 -23.41 6.63 15.50
C SER A 73 -24.90 6.26 15.56
N VAL A 74 -25.28 5.01 15.29
CA VAL A 74 -26.69 4.55 15.33
C VAL A 74 -27.14 4.22 16.75
N HIS A 75 -26.21 3.86 17.65
CA HIS A 75 -26.53 3.53 19.05
C HIS A 75 -26.62 4.76 19.98
N ASN A 76 -26.13 5.93 19.55
CA ASN A 76 -26.15 7.15 20.35
C ASN A 76 -27.14 8.19 19.79
N ARG A 77 -28.40 7.79 19.65
CA ARG A 77 -29.52 8.72 19.41
C ARG A 77 -30.40 8.69 20.66
N PRO A 78 -30.56 9.80 21.42
CA PRO A 78 -31.55 9.88 22.48
C PRO A 78 -32.97 9.76 21.95
#